data_AF-A0AAD7C0H0-F1
#
_entry.id   AF-A0AAD7C0H0-F1
#
_cell.length_a   1.000
_cell.length_b   1.000
_cell.length_c   1.000
_cell.angle_alpha   90.00
_cell.angle_beta   90.00
_cell.angle_gamma   90.00
#
_symmetry.space_group_name_H-M   'P 1'
#
loop_
_entity.id
_entity.type
_entity.pdbx_description
1 polymer ?
#
loop_
_entity_poly.entity_id
_entity_poly.type
_entity_poly.pdbx_seq_one_letter_code
_entity_poly.pdbx_strand_id
1 'polypeptide(L)'
;MRGRCVNANTPPGQCSNASRADSNKASSAIANAHSSCMLYNRWNCGLNGETLEILPEVPVNNFSDYGFDNMMGSYRCDWAPQNVTCNILVAGIDGSEYGYLGSALSSLGFYTSFQSHQAGALEVSFEYSPNALSQLNLRASNGPTANSTFPFVGGIVFGSAHARLALGSAENFVLGGTRETPPFDNPRTFSTENSHTGAGWSPDEPKYLESSIWRYDPTSQGLFPQWINPDGGKPQTTIVFIRISRNYGENQLALAGDIDMARKYFRDSFTEVVRPVLHPLISLT
;
A
#
# COMPACT_ATOMS: atom_id res chain seq x y z
N MET A 1 39.55 -2.62 19.97
CA MET A 1 38.86 -1.55 19.21
C MET A 1 37.87 -2.23 18.29
N ARG A 2 36.58 -1.84 18.30
CA ARG A 2 35.61 -2.36 17.32
C ARG A 2 35.99 -1.79 15.95
N GLY A 3 36.03 -2.64 14.92
CA GLY A 3 36.46 -2.29 13.57
C GLY A 3 35.52 -1.31 12.86
N ARG A 4 35.80 -1.05 11.58
CA ARG A 4 34.94 -0.24 10.71
C ARG A 4 33.61 -0.98 10.45
N CYS A 5 32.48 -0.29 10.64
CA CYS A 5 31.17 -0.79 10.22
C CYS A 5 30.82 -0.25 8.83
N VAL A 6 30.16 -1.07 8.00
CA VAL A 6 29.69 -0.70 6.66
C VAL A 6 28.21 -1.04 6.56
N ASN A 7 27.39 -0.08 6.14
CA ASN A 7 25.98 -0.32 5.88
C ASN A 7 25.80 -0.96 4.50
N ALA A 8 25.24 -2.16 4.50
CA ALA A 8 24.88 -2.93 3.32
C ALA A 8 23.55 -2.43 2.73
N ASN A 9 23.57 -1.30 2.02
CA ASN A 9 22.38 -0.75 1.37
C ASN A 9 22.22 -1.33 -0.05
N THR A 10 21.64 -2.52 -0.15
CA THR A 10 21.37 -3.17 -1.44
C THR A 10 19.89 -3.29 -1.71
N PRO A 11 19.44 -3.04 -2.96
CA PRO A 11 18.10 -3.42 -3.36
C PRO A 11 17.86 -4.93 -3.13
N PRO A 12 16.66 -5.38 -2.75
CA PRO A 12 16.43 -6.77 -2.37
C PRO A 12 16.58 -7.69 -3.56
N GLY A 13 17.09 -8.89 -3.31
CA GLY A 13 17.37 -9.86 -4.35
C GLY A 13 18.49 -9.43 -5.30
N GLN A 14 19.01 -8.20 -5.23
CA GLN A 14 20.15 -7.78 -6.01
C GLN A 14 21.44 -8.13 -5.29
N CYS A 15 22.35 -8.71 -6.07
CA CYS A 15 23.70 -8.92 -5.61
C CYS A 15 24.46 -7.60 -5.60
N SER A 16 25.26 -7.36 -4.55
CA SER A 16 26.28 -6.32 -4.58
C SER A 16 27.62 -6.82 -4.08
N ASN A 17 28.68 -6.33 -4.71
CA ASN A 17 30.04 -6.61 -4.28
C ASN A 17 30.38 -5.81 -3.02
N ALA A 18 31.13 -6.44 -2.12
CA ALA A 18 31.82 -5.70 -1.08
C ALA A 18 32.77 -4.68 -1.75
N SER A 19 32.93 -3.51 -1.13
CA SER A 19 33.91 -2.55 -1.64
C SER A 19 35.31 -3.19 -1.64
N ARG A 20 36.21 -2.78 -2.53
CA ARG A 20 37.61 -3.27 -2.50
C ARG A 20 38.29 -3.06 -1.15
N ALA A 21 37.88 -2.03 -0.41
CA ALA A 21 38.45 -1.72 0.90
C ALA A 21 37.92 -2.63 2.01
N ASP A 22 36.75 -3.26 1.82
CA ASP A 22 36.03 -4.04 2.83
C ASP A 22 35.92 -5.53 2.48
N SER A 23 36.16 -5.90 1.22
CA SER A 23 36.22 -7.29 0.78
C SER A 23 37.27 -8.05 1.58
N ASN A 24 36.90 -9.25 2.02
CA ASN A 24 37.76 -10.14 2.81
C ASN A 24 38.22 -9.53 4.14
N LYS A 25 37.42 -8.64 4.75
CA LYS A 25 37.72 -8.05 6.07
C LYS A 25 36.56 -8.10 7.06
N ALA A 26 35.38 -8.53 6.60
CA ALA A 26 34.24 -8.69 7.48
C ALA A 26 34.45 -9.93 8.35
N SER A 27 34.26 -9.78 9.66
CA SER A 27 34.36 -10.83 10.67
C SER A 27 33.07 -11.00 11.48
N SER A 28 32.07 -10.14 11.25
CA SER A 28 30.78 -10.16 11.93
C SER A 28 29.72 -9.45 11.09
N ALA A 29 28.47 -9.84 11.23
CA ALA A 29 27.35 -9.14 10.60
C ALA A 29 26.09 -9.24 11.46
N ILE A 30 25.18 -8.30 11.25
CA ILE A 30 23.81 -8.35 11.76
C ILE A 30 22.90 -7.84 10.64
N ALA A 31 21.82 -8.56 10.38
CA ALA A 31 20.75 -8.10 9.50
C ALA A 31 19.69 -7.38 10.32
N ASN A 32 19.02 -6.38 9.74
CA ASN A 32 17.93 -5.70 10.44
C ASN A 32 16.72 -6.65 10.62
N ALA A 33 15.74 -6.23 11.43
CA ALA A 33 14.54 -7.03 11.75
C ALA A 33 13.70 -7.49 10.56
N HIS A 34 13.92 -6.89 9.39
CA HIS A 34 13.09 -7.04 8.21
C HIS A 34 13.88 -7.60 7.02
N SER A 35 15.13 -8.02 7.22
CA SER A 35 16.00 -8.52 6.16
C SER A 35 16.69 -9.81 6.57
N SER A 36 16.72 -10.78 5.67
CA SER A 36 17.76 -11.82 5.68
C SER A 36 18.83 -11.43 4.67
N CYS A 37 20.08 -11.77 4.94
CA CYS A 37 21.17 -11.52 4.00
C CYS A 37 21.97 -12.79 3.76
N MET A 38 22.17 -13.13 2.49
CA MET A 38 23.12 -14.14 2.07
C MET A 38 24.46 -13.46 1.77
N LEU A 39 25.51 -13.84 2.49
CA LEU A 39 26.88 -13.44 2.20
C LEU A 39 27.53 -14.50 1.30
N TYR A 40 28.37 -14.07 0.37
CA TYR A 40 29.07 -14.95 -0.57
C TYR A 40 30.58 -14.74 -0.48
N ASN A 41 31.35 -15.83 -0.50
CA ASN A 41 32.80 -15.73 -0.50
C ASN A 41 33.40 -15.36 -1.88
N ARG A 42 32.54 -15.20 -2.89
CA ARG A 42 32.89 -14.77 -4.25
C ARG A 42 32.32 -13.40 -4.53
N TRP A 43 32.82 -12.77 -5.58
CA TRP A 43 32.23 -11.57 -6.17
C TRP A 43 30.99 -11.96 -7.01
N ASN A 44 30.08 -11.02 -7.18
CA ASN A 44 28.85 -11.13 -7.98
C ASN A 44 27.91 -12.29 -7.58
N CYS A 45 27.91 -12.66 -6.29
CA CYS A 45 27.04 -13.71 -5.72
C CYS A 45 27.14 -15.03 -6.49
N GLY A 46 28.36 -15.41 -6.86
CA GLY A 46 28.63 -16.61 -7.63
C GLY A 46 28.10 -17.88 -6.95
N LEU A 47 27.35 -18.68 -7.71
CA LEU A 47 26.60 -19.85 -7.21
C LEU A 47 27.47 -21.02 -6.72
N ASN A 48 28.77 -21.02 -7.03
CA ASN A 48 29.71 -22.08 -6.65
C ASN A 48 30.59 -21.69 -5.45
N GLY A 49 30.25 -20.60 -4.76
CA GLY A 49 30.95 -20.14 -3.57
C GLY A 49 30.36 -20.71 -2.28
N GLU A 50 31.08 -20.55 -1.18
CA GLU A 50 30.50 -20.74 0.15
C GLU A 50 29.58 -19.55 0.44
N THR A 51 28.53 -19.83 1.19
CA THR A 51 27.54 -18.84 1.57
C THR A 51 27.27 -18.88 3.06
N LEU A 52 26.99 -17.72 3.64
CA LEU A 52 26.54 -17.60 5.03
C LEU A 52 25.25 -16.80 5.07
N GLU A 53 24.18 -17.42 5.59
CA GLU A 53 22.91 -16.75 5.81
C GLU A 53 22.93 -16.00 7.15
N ILE A 54 22.60 -14.72 7.11
CA ILE A 54 22.41 -13.85 8.27
C ILE A 54 20.90 -13.68 8.44
N LEU A 55 20.38 -14.25 9.51
CA LEU A 55 18.96 -14.16 9.86
C LEU A 55 18.63 -12.78 10.48
N PRO A 56 17.37 -12.31 10.36
CA PRO A 56 16.95 -11.05 10.96
C PRO A 56 17.22 -11.00 12.47
N GLU A 57 17.82 -9.91 12.95
CA GLU A 57 18.16 -9.66 14.36
C GLU A 57 19.03 -10.70 15.08
N VAL A 58 19.55 -11.71 14.37
CA VAL A 58 20.47 -12.70 14.93
C VAL A 58 21.90 -12.26 14.59
N PRO A 59 22.64 -11.62 15.52
CA PRO A 59 24.00 -11.21 15.23
C PRO A 59 24.91 -12.42 15.05
N VAL A 60 25.63 -12.44 13.93
CA VAL A 60 26.79 -13.32 13.75
C VAL A 60 28.01 -12.56 14.23
N ASN A 61 28.41 -12.81 15.48
CA ASN A 61 29.49 -12.08 16.14
C ASN A 61 30.89 -12.47 15.66
N ASN A 62 31.04 -13.67 15.08
CA ASN A 62 32.31 -14.18 14.60
C ASN A 62 32.14 -15.11 13.39
N PHE A 63 32.62 -14.69 12.23
CA PHE A 63 32.54 -15.48 11.00
C PHE A 63 33.43 -16.72 11.03
N SER A 64 34.46 -16.77 11.89
CA SER A 64 35.33 -17.95 11.97
C SER A 64 34.59 -19.18 12.46
N ASP A 65 33.54 -18.99 13.27
CA ASP A 65 32.70 -20.07 13.80
C ASP A 65 31.93 -20.79 12.67
N TYR A 66 31.87 -20.16 11.49
CA TYR A 66 31.20 -20.64 10.28
C TYR A 66 32.18 -20.89 9.12
N GLY A 67 33.50 -20.79 9.36
CA GLY A 67 34.50 -20.91 8.30
C GLY A 67 34.45 -19.79 7.25
N PHE A 68 33.90 -18.62 7.58
CA PHE A 68 33.61 -17.53 6.63
C PHE A 68 34.45 -16.26 6.90
N ASP A 69 35.39 -16.32 7.84
CA ASP A 69 36.15 -15.14 8.29
C ASP A 69 37.06 -14.58 7.19
N ASN A 70 37.00 -13.27 6.96
CA ASN A 70 37.78 -12.61 5.91
C ASN A 70 37.53 -13.18 4.50
N MET A 71 36.34 -13.73 4.24
CA MET A 71 36.01 -14.33 2.94
C MET A 71 34.94 -13.57 2.16
N MET A 72 34.23 -12.63 2.79
CA MET A 72 33.11 -11.93 2.14
C MET A 72 33.56 -11.15 0.88
N GLY A 73 33.08 -11.57 -0.29
CA GLY A 73 33.29 -10.93 -1.58
C GLY A 73 32.06 -10.18 -2.10
N SER A 74 30.85 -10.68 -1.81
CA SER A 74 29.59 -10.05 -2.18
C SER A 74 28.48 -10.48 -1.22
N TYR A 75 27.33 -9.82 -1.33
CA TYR A 75 26.16 -10.09 -0.50
C TYR A 75 24.88 -9.79 -1.28
N ARG A 76 23.81 -10.48 -0.90
CA ARG A 76 22.44 -10.26 -1.37
C ARG A 76 21.55 -10.25 -0.14
N CYS A 77 20.77 -9.19 0.03
CA CYS A 77 19.77 -9.16 1.10
C CYS A 77 18.39 -9.33 0.49
N ASP A 78 17.55 -10.12 1.14
CA ASP A 78 16.15 -10.32 0.82
C ASP A 78 15.34 -9.69 1.95
N TRP A 79 14.33 -8.87 1.62
CA TRP A 79 13.52 -8.18 2.63
C TRP A 79 12.24 -8.96 2.80
N ALA A 80 12.01 -9.45 4.02
CA ALA A 80 10.79 -10.15 4.35
C ALA A 80 9.62 -9.17 4.20
N PRO A 81 8.50 -9.59 3.57
CA PRO A 81 7.31 -8.79 3.54
C PRO A 81 6.87 -8.42 4.97
N GLN A 82 6.40 -7.19 5.13
CA GLN A 82 5.99 -6.62 6.40
C GLN A 82 4.48 -6.54 6.45
N ASN A 83 3.90 -7.08 7.52
CA ASN A 83 2.47 -6.97 7.80
C ASN A 83 2.21 -5.69 8.59
N VAL A 84 1.29 -4.86 8.10
CA VAL A 84 0.87 -3.61 8.75
C VAL A 84 -0.61 -3.73 9.09
N THR A 85 -0.97 -3.36 10.32
CA THR A 85 -2.36 -3.15 10.73
C THR A 85 -2.50 -1.73 11.27
N CYS A 86 -3.52 -1.00 10.81
CA CYS A 86 -3.64 0.43 11.07
C CYS A 86 -5.06 0.96 10.83
N ASN A 87 -5.33 2.16 11.34
CA ASN A 87 -6.46 2.97 10.88
C ASN A 87 -6.00 4.01 9.85
N ILE A 88 -6.91 4.40 8.96
CA ILE A 88 -6.64 5.36 7.89
C ILE A 88 -7.04 6.75 8.37
N LEU A 89 -6.07 7.61 8.72
CA LEU A 89 -6.30 9.03 8.96
C LEU A 89 -6.46 9.76 7.62
N VAL A 90 -7.51 10.53 7.46
CA VAL A 90 -7.81 11.35 6.28
C VAL A 90 -7.42 12.79 6.59
N ALA A 91 -6.41 13.30 5.89
CA ALA A 91 -5.93 14.67 6.04
C ALA A 91 -5.93 15.44 4.71
N GLY A 92 -6.17 16.74 4.75
CA GLY A 92 -6.05 17.66 3.62
C GLY A 92 -4.60 17.79 3.15
N ILE A 93 -4.41 18.39 1.96
CA ILE A 93 -3.08 18.69 1.44
C ILE A 93 -2.39 19.82 2.20
N ASP A 94 -3.18 20.64 2.89
CA ASP A 94 -2.72 21.69 3.80
C ASP A 94 -2.33 21.15 5.19
N GLY A 95 -2.53 19.85 5.43
CA GLY A 95 -2.27 19.19 6.71
C GLY A 95 -3.44 19.25 7.70
N SER A 96 -4.59 19.81 7.31
CA SER A 96 -5.81 19.75 8.13
C SER A 96 -6.30 18.31 8.30
N GLU A 97 -6.76 17.95 9.50
CA GLU A 97 -7.28 16.59 9.74
C GLU A 97 -8.81 16.57 9.56
N TYR A 98 -9.30 15.65 8.73
CA TYR A 98 -10.72 15.34 8.60
C TYR A 98 -11.19 14.26 9.59
N GLY A 99 -10.25 13.45 10.08
CA GLY A 99 -10.49 12.32 10.99
C GLY A 99 -10.12 10.97 10.37
N TYR A 100 -10.38 9.89 11.08
CA TYR A 100 -10.13 8.53 10.60
C TYR A 100 -11.30 8.04 9.74
N LEU A 101 -11.03 7.27 8.69
CA LEU A 101 -12.06 6.66 7.86
C LEU A 101 -12.99 5.79 8.71
N GLY A 102 -14.30 6.02 8.64
CA GLY A 102 -15.30 5.24 9.37
C GLY A 102 -15.40 3.80 8.84
N SER A 103 -15.61 2.83 9.74
CA SER A 103 -15.73 1.41 9.39
C SER A 103 -17.08 1.04 8.77
N ALA A 104 -18.10 1.89 8.91
CA ALA A 104 -19.44 1.66 8.36
C ALA A 104 -19.51 2.03 6.87
N LEU A 105 -20.21 1.18 6.11
CA LEU A 105 -20.64 1.51 4.77
C LEU A 105 -21.94 2.32 4.82
N SER A 106 -22.13 3.16 3.82
CA SER A 106 -23.37 3.89 3.59
C SER A 106 -24.48 2.99 3.01
N SER A 107 -25.69 3.51 2.79
CA SER A 107 -26.78 2.72 2.19
C SER A 107 -26.52 2.36 0.73
N LEU A 108 -25.59 3.08 0.08
CA LEU A 108 -25.06 2.77 -1.25
C LEU A 108 -23.88 1.78 -1.20
N GLY A 109 -23.43 1.35 -0.04
CA GLY A 109 -22.31 0.42 0.09
C GLY A 109 -20.93 1.09 -0.04
N PHE A 110 -20.78 2.37 0.26
CA PHE A 110 -19.51 3.12 0.15
C PHE A 110 -18.97 3.57 1.51
N TYR A 111 -17.68 3.82 1.60
CA TYR A 111 -17.09 4.50 2.77
C TYR A 111 -17.27 6.02 2.63
N THR A 112 -18.00 6.64 3.56
CA THR A 112 -18.48 8.03 3.41
C THR A 112 -18.33 8.90 4.66
N SER A 113 -17.91 8.30 5.78
CA SER A 113 -17.88 8.96 7.09
C SER A 113 -16.47 8.99 7.68
N PHE A 114 -16.25 9.95 8.58
CA PHE A 114 -15.03 10.07 9.36
C PHE A 114 -15.33 9.99 10.85
N GLN A 115 -14.36 9.53 11.63
CA GLN A 115 -14.38 9.47 13.08
C GLN A 115 -13.26 10.35 13.65
N SER A 116 -13.50 11.03 14.77
CA SER A 116 -12.48 11.87 15.41
C SER A 116 -11.38 11.08 16.13
N HIS A 117 -11.54 9.77 16.30
CA HIS A 117 -10.63 8.89 17.04
C HIS A 117 -10.42 7.56 16.30
N GLN A 118 -9.32 6.88 16.58
CA GLN A 118 -9.03 5.54 16.04
C GLN A 118 -10.04 4.48 16.51
N ALA A 119 -10.51 4.60 17.75
CA ALA A 119 -11.45 3.65 18.34
C ALA A 119 -12.77 3.63 17.55
N GLY A 120 -13.03 2.50 16.88
CA GLY A 120 -14.21 2.31 16.02
C GLY A 120 -14.00 2.65 14.54
N ALA A 121 -12.87 3.27 14.19
CA ALA A 121 -12.53 3.60 12.81
C ALA A 121 -12.23 2.32 12.00
N LEU A 122 -12.20 2.44 10.67
CA LEU A 122 -11.85 1.32 9.79
C LEU A 122 -10.41 0.89 10.08
N GLU A 123 -10.26 -0.36 10.47
CA GLU A 123 -8.98 -1.01 10.64
C GLU A 123 -8.71 -1.84 9.38
N VAL A 124 -7.53 -1.66 8.81
CA VAL A 124 -7.06 -2.40 7.63
C VAL A 124 -5.74 -3.08 7.92
N SER A 125 -5.54 -4.22 7.28
CA SER A 125 -4.26 -4.90 7.23
C SER A 125 -3.79 -5.12 5.79
N PHE A 126 -2.47 -5.08 5.60
CA PHE A 126 -1.84 -5.36 4.31
C PHE A 126 -0.40 -5.79 4.52
N GLU A 127 0.13 -6.46 3.50
CA GLU A 127 1.53 -6.86 3.44
C GLU A 127 2.26 -5.98 2.41
N TYR A 128 3.43 -5.45 2.75
CA TYR A 128 4.25 -4.70 1.79
C TYR A 128 5.72 -5.13 1.85
N SER A 129 6.40 -5.07 0.69
CA SER A 129 7.86 -5.16 0.63
C SER A 129 8.41 -3.76 0.39
N PRO A 130 9.29 -3.22 1.26
CA PRO A 130 9.70 -1.81 1.16
C PRO A 130 10.45 -1.42 -0.13
N ASN A 131 10.84 -2.38 -0.98
CA ASN A 131 11.50 -2.11 -2.27
C ASN A 131 10.78 -2.72 -3.48
N ALA A 132 9.60 -3.30 -3.31
CA ALA A 132 8.77 -3.68 -4.44
C ALA A 132 7.92 -2.48 -4.86
N LEU A 133 7.62 -2.36 -6.17
CA LEU A 133 6.48 -1.56 -6.58
C LEU A 133 5.26 -2.13 -5.85
N SER A 134 4.51 -1.27 -5.17
CA SER A 134 3.37 -1.70 -4.36
C SER A 134 2.06 -1.41 -5.09
N GLN A 135 1.25 -2.44 -5.23
CA GLN A 135 -0.18 -2.32 -5.50
C GLN A 135 -0.84 -3.30 -4.53
N LEU A 136 -1.25 -2.75 -3.40
CA LEU A 136 -1.57 -3.47 -2.18
C LEU A 136 -3.07 -3.67 -2.10
N ASN A 137 -3.48 -4.81 -1.57
CA ASN A 137 -4.84 -5.07 -1.15
C ASN A 137 -4.97 -4.70 0.33
N LEU A 138 -5.74 -3.65 0.64
CA LEU A 138 -6.04 -3.30 2.03
C LEU A 138 -7.23 -4.15 2.50
N ARG A 139 -6.98 -5.13 3.37
CA ARG A 139 -8.04 -5.99 3.91
C ARG A 139 -8.64 -5.33 5.15
N ALA A 140 -9.94 -5.07 5.16
CA ALA A 140 -10.64 -4.62 6.35
C ALA A 140 -10.68 -5.72 7.42
N SER A 141 -10.37 -5.39 8.67
CA SER A 141 -10.47 -6.30 9.83
C SER A 141 -11.69 -6.01 10.70
N ASN A 142 -12.37 -4.88 10.49
CA ASN A 142 -13.64 -4.55 11.14
C ASN A 142 -14.68 -3.95 10.17
N GLY A 143 -15.88 -3.68 10.70
CA GLY A 143 -17.01 -3.16 9.92
C GLY A 143 -17.71 -4.22 9.06
N PRO A 144 -18.70 -3.81 8.23
CA PRO A 144 -19.50 -4.74 7.43
C PRO A 144 -18.70 -5.55 6.41
N THR A 145 -17.54 -5.05 5.96
CA THR A 145 -16.75 -5.70 4.92
C THR A 145 -15.84 -6.81 5.44
N ALA A 146 -15.38 -6.77 6.69
CA ALA A 146 -14.33 -7.65 7.21
C ALA A 146 -14.62 -9.16 7.11
N ASN A 147 -15.89 -9.53 7.30
CA ASN A 147 -16.38 -10.92 7.22
C ASN A 147 -17.36 -11.10 6.04
N SER A 148 -17.29 -10.21 5.05
CA SER A 148 -18.12 -10.28 3.85
C SER A 148 -17.40 -10.93 2.68
N THR A 149 -18.11 -11.10 1.57
CA THR A 149 -17.52 -11.48 0.27
C THR A 149 -16.63 -10.39 -0.34
N PHE A 150 -16.60 -9.18 0.24
CA PHE A 150 -15.89 -8.00 -0.27
C PHE A 150 -14.97 -7.37 0.78
N PRO A 151 -13.97 -8.12 1.29
CA PRO A 151 -13.19 -7.71 2.46
C PRO A 151 -12.11 -6.66 2.15
N PHE A 152 -11.88 -6.30 0.90
CA PHE A 152 -10.83 -5.36 0.52
C PHE A 152 -11.38 -3.96 0.31
N VAL A 153 -10.67 -2.95 0.78
CA VAL A 153 -10.98 -1.54 0.48
C VAL A 153 -10.44 -1.24 -0.92
N GLY A 154 -11.31 -0.88 -1.86
CA GLY A 154 -10.93 -0.67 -3.25
C GLY A 154 -11.74 0.43 -3.93
N GLY A 155 -11.37 0.73 -5.18
CA GLY A 155 -12.09 1.65 -6.05
C GLY A 155 -13.21 0.93 -6.80
N ILE A 156 -14.38 1.56 -6.85
CA ILE A 156 -15.57 1.08 -7.57
C ILE A 156 -16.01 2.18 -8.54
N VAL A 157 -16.10 1.87 -9.82
CA VAL A 157 -16.66 2.80 -10.80
C VAL A 157 -18.14 3.00 -10.48
N PHE A 158 -18.57 4.23 -10.24
CA PHE A 158 -19.96 4.56 -9.92
C PHE A 158 -20.39 5.79 -10.72
N GLY A 159 -21.59 5.75 -11.31
CA GLY A 159 -22.12 6.86 -12.12
C GLY A 159 -21.37 7.19 -13.43
N SER A 160 -20.31 6.45 -13.78
CA SER A 160 -19.61 6.56 -15.07
C SER A 160 -19.88 5.36 -15.96
N ALA A 161 -19.95 5.59 -17.28
CA ALA A 161 -20.00 4.53 -18.30
C ALA A 161 -18.61 3.95 -18.61
N HIS A 162 -17.55 4.60 -18.13
CA HIS A 162 -16.16 4.25 -18.41
C HIS A 162 -15.36 4.12 -17.12
N ALA A 163 -14.34 3.26 -17.17
CA ALA A 163 -13.40 3.03 -16.07
C ALA A 163 -12.11 3.81 -16.27
N ARG A 164 -12.22 5.07 -16.74
CA ARG A 164 -11.06 5.86 -17.18
C ARG A 164 -10.91 7.14 -16.36
N LEU A 165 -9.93 7.15 -15.47
CA LEU A 165 -9.42 8.40 -14.90
C LEU A 165 -8.44 9.05 -15.89
N ALA A 166 -8.57 10.35 -16.15
CA ALA A 166 -7.68 11.07 -17.05
C ALA A 166 -7.64 12.56 -16.74
N LEU A 167 -6.55 13.22 -17.14
CA LEU A 167 -6.50 14.68 -17.20
C LEU A 167 -7.61 15.20 -18.14
N GLY A 168 -8.29 16.27 -17.73
CA GLY A 168 -9.43 16.84 -18.44
C GLY A 168 -10.77 16.17 -18.16
N SER A 169 -10.84 15.14 -17.29
CA SER A 169 -12.07 14.42 -16.97
C SER A 169 -12.53 14.67 -15.52
N ALA A 170 -13.84 14.75 -15.31
CA ALA A 170 -14.46 14.80 -13.97
C ALA A 170 -14.92 13.42 -13.47
N GLU A 171 -14.55 12.35 -14.19
CA GLU A 171 -14.78 10.98 -13.74
C GLU A 171 -14.15 10.74 -12.37
N ASN A 172 -14.89 10.03 -11.53
CA ASN A 172 -14.47 9.67 -10.19
C ASN A 172 -15.02 8.29 -9.83
N PHE A 173 -14.28 7.55 -9.00
CA PHE A 173 -14.62 6.19 -8.57
C PHE A 173 -14.69 6.13 -7.05
N VAL A 174 -15.78 5.65 -6.51
CA VAL A 174 -16.02 5.66 -5.06
C VAL A 174 -15.24 4.57 -4.34
N LEU A 175 -14.89 4.80 -3.07
CA LEU A 175 -14.27 3.78 -2.23
C LEU A 175 -15.33 2.90 -1.55
N GLY A 176 -15.15 1.60 -1.64
CA GLY A 176 -16.02 0.61 -1.01
C GLY A 176 -15.32 -0.72 -0.77
N GLY A 177 -16.10 -1.74 -0.40
CA GLY A 177 -15.64 -3.12 -0.30
C GLY A 177 -15.59 -3.79 -1.67
N THR A 178 -14.52 -4.52 -1.98
CA THR A 178 -14.33 -5.25 -3.23
C THR A 178 -13.82 -6.66 -2.98
N ARG A 179 -13.94 -7.54 -3.98
CA ARG A 179 -13.10 -8.74 -4.07
C ARG A 179 -11.65 -8.39 -4.39
N GLU A 180 -10.79 -9.37 -4.20
CA GLU A 180 -9.38 -9.27 -4.56
C GLU A 180 -9.19 -9.16 -6.08
N THR A 181 -8.37 -8.20 -6.49
CA THR A 181 -7.84 -8.08 -7.84
C THR A 181 -6.32 -8.28 -7.81
N PRO A 182 -5.73 -8.88 -8.86
CA PRO A 182 -4.29 -9.01 -8.95
C PRO A 182 -3.63 -7.64 -8.99
N PRO A 183 -2.42 -7.48 -8.42
CA PRO A 183 -1.65 -6.26 -8.60
C PRO A 183 -1.24 -6.10 -10.07
N PHE A 184 -1.19 -4.84 -10.52
CA PHE A 184 -0.77 -4.37 -11.84
C PHE A 184 -1.66 -4.79 -13.01
N ASP A 185 -2.83 -5.33 -12.71
CA ASP A 185 -3.81 -5.72 -13.72
C ASP A 185 -4.71 -4.53 -14.09
N ASN A 186 -5.35 -4.63 -15.25
CA ASN A 186 -6.40 -3.69 -15.60
C ASN A 186 -7.62 -3.91 -14.70
N PRO A 187 -8.48 -2.90 -14.50
CA PRO A 187 -9.66 -3.03 -13.67
C PRO A 187 -10.52 -4.17 -14.19
N ARG A 188 -11.00 -5.01 -13.29
CA ARG A 188 -11.83 -6.15 -13.70
C ARG A 188 -13.15 -5.61 -14.24
N THR A 189 -13.39 -5.90 -15.51
CA THR A 189 -14.68 -5.67 -16.17
C THR A 189 -15.73 -6.62 -15.59
N PHE A 190 -16.97 -6.15 -15.42
CA PHE A 190 -18.17 -6.98 -15.15
C PHE A 190 -18.15 -7.78 -13.84
N SER A 191 -18.00 -7.12 -12.69
CA SER A 191 -18.21 -7.81 -11.43
C SER A 191 -19.38 -7.21 -10.66
N THR A 192 -20.33 -8.07 -10.30
CA THR A 192 -21.29 -7.83 -9.21
C THR A 192 -20.61 -8.03 -7.85
N GLU A 193 -19.28 -7.94 -7.80
CA GLU A 193 -18.45 -8.43 -6.71
C GLU A 193 -17.90 -7.29 -5.84
N ASN A 194 -18.79 -6.38 -5.44
CA ASN A 194 -18.47 -5.25 -4.58
C ASN A 194 -19.60 -4.96 -3.58
N SER A 195 -19.31 -4.09 -2.62
CA SER A 195 -20.25 -3.72 -1.57
C SER A 195 -21.47 -2.93 -2.06
N HIS A 196 -21.42 -2.29 -3.23
CA HIS A 196 -22.55 -1.57 -3.80
C HIS A 196 -23.64 -2.54 -4.27
N THR A 197 -23.26 -3.55 -5.05
CA THR A 197 -24.17 -4.64 -5.42
C THR A 197 -24.56 -5.47 -4.20
N GLY A 198 -23.64 -5.65 -3.24
CA GLY A 198 -23.94 -6.25 -1.94
C GLY A 198 -25.02 -5.53 -1.12
N ALA A 199 -25.16 -4.21 -1.31
CA ALA A 199 -26.20 -3.39 -0.69
C ALA A 199 -27.56 -3.48 -1.43
N GLY A 200 -27.68 -4.32 -2.46
CA GLY A 200 -28.94 -4.56 -3.18
C GLY A 200 -29.19 -3.61 -4.35
N TRP A 201 -28.20 -2.80 -4.75
CA TRP A 201 -28.28 -1.95 -5.93
C TRP A 201 -28.07 -2.77 -7.22
N SER A 202 -28.78 -2.38 -8.29
CA SER A 202 -28.97 -3.25 -9.46
C SER A 202 -27.64 -3.72 -10.08
N PRO A 203 -27.50 -5.03 -10.35
CA PRO A 203 -26.36 -5.60 -11.05
C PRO A 203 -26.30 -5.21 -12.55
N ASP A 204 -27.35 -4.57 -13.08
CA ASP A 204 -27.48 -4.27 -14.52
C ASP A 204 -26.54 -3.15 -15.00
N GLU A 205 -25.87 -2.45 -14.07
CA GLU A 205 -24.77 -1.55 -14.40
C GLU A 205 -23.45 -2.23 -14.01
N PRO A 206 -22.80 -2.98 -14.91
CA PRO A 206 -21.50 -3.58 -14.62
C PRO A 206 -20.53 -2.48 -14.20
N LYS A 207 -20.09 -2.54 -12.94
CA LYS A 207 -19.10 -1.62 -12.41
C LYS A 207 -17.74 -2.28 -12.46
N TYR A 208 -16.75 -1.53 -12.90
CA TYR A 208 -15.36 -1.94 -12.78
C TYR A 208 -14.93 -1.75 -11.34
N LEU A 209 -14.05 -2.63 -10.86
CA LEU A 209 -13.45 -2.50 -9.54
C LEU A 209 -11.97 -2.86 -9.57
N GLU A 210 -11.25 -2.35 -8.57
CA GLU A 210 -9.86 -2.69 -8.31
C GLU A 210 -9.60 -2.57 -6.79
N SER A 211 -9.17 -3.66 -6.15
CA SER A 211 -8.73 -3.65 -4.74
C SER A 211 -7.26 -3.28 -4.61
N SER A 212 -6.45 -3.67 -5.59
CA SER A 212 -4.99 -3.57 -5.59
C SER A 212 -4.51 -2.18 -6.00
N ILE A 213 -5.25 -1.12 -5.63
CA ILE A 213 -4.95 0.25 -6.03
C ILE A 213 -3.94 0.94 -5.11
N TRP A 214 -3.59 0.35 -3.96
CA TRP A 214 -2.89 1.10 -2.92
C TRP A 214 -1.38 1.03 -3.03
N ARG A 215 -0.72 2.16 -2.87
CA ARG A 215 0.72 2.27 -2.67
C ARG A 215 0.99 2.73 -1.25
N TYR A 216 2.01 2.17 -0.62
CA TYR A 216 2.43 2.55 0.72
C TYR A 216 3.85 3.13 0.70
N ASP A 217 4.03 4.29 1.32
CA ASP A 217 5.34 4.85 1.63
C ASP A 217 5.64 4.65 3.12
N PRO A 218 6.56 3.74 3.50
CA PRO A 218 6.88 3.49 4.90
C PRO A 218 7.58 4.67 5.59
N THR A 219 8.16 5.62 4.84
CA THR A 219 8.85 6.79 5.40
C THR A 219 7.86 7.82 5.89
N SER A 220 6.87 8.16 5.04
CA SER A 220 5.82 9.11 5.39
C SER A 220 4.59 8.46 6.03
N GLN A 221 4.56 7.13 6.10
CA GLN A 221 3.40 6.33 6.44
C GLN A 221 2.17 6.66 5.56
N GLY A 222 2.40 7.10 4.33
CA GLY A 222 1.35 7.56 3.42
C GLY A 222 0.76 6.42 2.58
N LEU A 223 -0.55 6.42 2.40
CA LEU A 223 -1.24 5.59 1.42
C LEU A 223 -1.64 6.42 0.20
N PHE A 224 -1.36 5.92 -1.00
CA PHE A 224 -1.65 6.61 -2.25
C PHE A 224 -2.38 5.66 -3.19
N PRO A 225 -3.58 5.99 -3.68
CA PRO A 225 -4.21 5.16 -4.70
C PRO A 225 -3.48 5.34 -6.04
N GLN A 226 -3.51 4.30 -6.86
CA GLN A 226 -3.09 4.28 -8.24
C GLN A 226 -4.07 3.40 -8.99
N TRP A 227 -5.04 4.03 -9.67
CA TRP A 227 -5.91 3.35 -10.60
C TRP A 227 -5.14 3.00 -11.88
N ILE A 228 -5.43 1.85 -12.46
CA ILE A 228 -4.97 1.48 -13.80
C ILE A 228 -6.17 1.59 -14.73
N ASN A 229 -6.09 2.33 -15.83
CA ASN A 229 -7.18 2.39 -16.80
C ASN A 229 -7.21 1.09 -17.63
N PRO A 230 -8.34 0.74 -18.28
CA PRO A 230 -8.42 -0.42 -19.18
C PRO A 230 -7.39 -0.42 -20.34
N ASP A 231 -6.84 0.75 -20.70
CA ASP A 231 -5.77 0.89 -21.70
C ASP A 231 -4.36 0.72 -21.10
N GLY A 232 -4.25 0.33 -19.83
CA GLY A 232 -3.00 0.22 -19.08
C GLY A 232 -2.42 1.55 -18.59
N GLY A 233 -3.09 2.68 -18.90
CA GLY A 233 -2.68 4.00 -18.45
C GLY A 233 -2.75 4.14 -16.93
N LYS A 234 -1.75 4.80 -16.33
CA LYS A 234 -1.65 5.00 -14.88
C LYS A 234 -1.75 6.49 -14.54
N PRO A 235 -2.95 7.10 -14.61
CA PRO A 235 -3.12 8.52 -14.31
C PRO A 235 -2.73 8.79 -12.86
N GLN A 236 -2.29 10.01 -12.56
CA GLN A 236 -2.20 10.45 -11.17
C GLN A 236 -3.59 10.29 -10.54
N THR A 237 -3.69 9.46 -9.52
CA THR A 237 -4.95 9.18 -8.84
C THR A 237 -4.91 9.81 -7.46
N THR A 238 -5.99 10.47 -7.07
CA THR A 238 -6.05 11.16 -5.79
C THR A 238 -7.39 10.94 -5.13
N ILE A 239 -7.40 10.84 -3.80
CA ILE A 239 -8.63 10.73 -3.03
C ILE A 239 -9.21 12.13 -2.84
N VAL A 240 -10.51 12.26 -3.10
CA VAL A 240 -11.28 13.49 -2.93
C VAL A 240 -12.51 13.17 -2.08
N PHE A 241 -12.91 14.13 -1.24
CA PHE A 241 -14.15 14.03 -0.50
C PHE A 241 -15.21 14.90 -1.16
N ILE A 242 -16.29 14.28 -1.63
CA ILE A 242 -17.39 14.94 -2.33
C ILE A 242 -18.59 15.00 -1.38
N ARG A 243 -18.90 16.22 -0.91
CA ARG A 243 -20.09 16.53 -0.12
C ARG A 243 -21.30 16.68 -1.02
N ILE A 244 -22.05 15.61 -1.22
CA ILE A 244 -23.27 15.68 -2.00
C ILE A 244 -24.34 16.42 -1.19
N SER A 245 -25.00 17.41 -1.81
CA SER A 245 -26.12 18.11 -1.18
C SER A 245 -27.21 17.12 -0.77
N ARG A 246 -27.88 17.35 0.38
CA ARG A 246 -28.84 16.42 1.00
C ARG A 246 -29.94 15.90 0.06
N ASN A 247 -30.21 16.61 -1.03
CA ASN A 247 -31.24 16.25 -2.00
C ASN A 247 -30.77 15.25 -3.08
N TYR A 248 -29.46 14.97 -3.17
CA TYR A 248 -28.89 14.22 -4.31
C TYR A 248 -28.08 12.98 -3.91
N GLY A 249 -27.97 12.65 -2.62
CA GLY A 249 -27.34 11.41 -2.17
C GLY A 249 -26.52 11.54 -0.89
N GLU A 250 -25.62 10.60 -0.71
CA GLU A 250 -24.69 10.50 0.42
C GLU A 250 -23.35 11.15 0.06
N ASN A 251 -22.60 11.64 1.05
CA ASN A 251 -21.22 12.06 0.82
C ASN A 251 -20.40 10.91 0.23
N GLN A 252 -19.34 11.20 -0.52
CA GLN A 252 -18.53 10.18 -1.16
C GLN A 252 -17.05 10.43 -0.91
N LEU A 253 -16.32 9.37 -0.59
CA LEU A 253 -14.88 9.35 -0.72
C LEU A 253 -14.56 8.69 -2.06
N ALA A 254 -13.92 9.42 -2.96
CA ALA A 254 -13.74 8.99 -4.35
C ALA A 254 -12.30 9.20 -4.84
N LEU A 255 -11.91 8.42 -5.84
CA LEU A 255 -10.70 8.55 -6.63
C LEU A 255 -10.98 9.51 -7.78
N ALA A 256 -10.07 10.45 -8.03
CA ALA A 256 -10.12 11.36 -9.18
C ALA A 256 -8.79 11.36 -9.93
N GLY A 257 -8.86 11.47 -11.26
CA GLY A 257 -7.70 11.60 -12.15
C GLY A 257 -7.28 13.05 -12.43
N ASP A 258 -8.21 13.99 -12.24
CA ASP A 258 -8.00 15.42 -12.42
C ASP A 258 -8.81 16.18 -11.35
N ILE A 259 -8.10 16.69 -10.36
CA ILE A 259 -8.70 17.36 -9.19
C ILE A 259 -9.36 18.68 -9.60
N ASP A 260 -8.80 19.40 -10.58
CA ASP A 260 -9.34 20.69 -10.99
C ASP A 260 -10.63 20.52 -11.78
N MET A 261 -10.70 19.49 -12.62
CA MET A 261 -11.93 19.11 -13.31
C MET A 261 -12.99 18.57 -12.35
N ALA A 262 -12.61 17.72 -11.39
CA ALA A 262 -13.52 17.27 -10.34
C ALA A 262 -14.08 18.46 -9.54
N ARG A 263 -13.21 19.39 -9.09
CA ARG A 263 -13.61 20.60 -8.38
C ARG A 263 -14.56 21.47 -9.20
N LYS A 264 -14.27 21.66 -10.49
CA LYS A 264 -15.12 22.44 -11.40
C LYS A 264 -16.50 21.79 -11.60
N TYR A 265 -16.56 20.47 -11.69
CA TYR A 265 -17.80 19.72 -11.91
C TYR A 265 -18.68 19.70 -10.65
N PHE A 266 -18.10 19.36 -9.50
CA PHE A 266 -18.82 19.25 -8.23
C PHE A 266 -19.03 20.60 -7.53
N ARG A 267 -18.30 21.66 -7.93
CA ARG A 267 -18.44 23.02 -7.39
C ARG A 267 -18.38 23.03 -5.86
N ASP A 268 -19.43 23.54 -5.21
CA ASP A 268 -19.54 23.69 -3.76
C ASP A 268 -19.61 22.35 -3.01
N SER A 269 -19.86 21.25 -3.73
CA SER A 269 -19.81 19.88 -3.19
C SER A 269 -18.39 19.32 -3.11
N PHE A 270 -17.38 19.96 -3.68
CA PHE A 270 -16.01 19.45 -3.65
C PHE A 270 -15.29 19.89 -2.37
N THR A 271 -14.89 18.95 -1.52
CA THR A 271 -14.06 19.22 -0.35
C THR A 271 -12.75 18.45 -0.47
N GLU A 272 -11.76 19.17 -1.02
CA GLU A 272 -10.32 18.91 -0.89
C GLU A 272 -9.75 17.55 -1.32
N VAL A 273 -8.42 17.54 -1.42
CA VAL A 273 -7.59 16.39 -1.68
C VAL A 273 -7.22 15.75 -0.35
N VAL A 274 -7.46 14.47 -0.23
CA VAL A 274 -7.12 13.69 0.95
C VAL A 274 -5.80 12.97 0.74
N ARG A 275 -4.90 13.08 1.73
CA ARG A 275 -3.76 12.20 1.95
C ARG A 275 -4.10 11.25 3.10
N PRO A 276 -4.34 9.96 2.81
CA PRO A 276 -4.44 8.99 3.87
C PRO A 276 -3.07 8.73 4.49
N VAL A 277 -3.00 8.87 5.81
CA VAL A 277 -1.80 8.57 6.60
C VAL A 277 -2.14 7.43 7.55
N LEU A 278 -1.23 6.48 7.69
CA LEU A 278 -1.38 5.41 8.65
C LEU A 278 -0.95 5.90 10.02
N HIS A 279 -1.84 5.72 11.00
CA HIS A 279 -1.41 5.71 12.39
C HIS A 279 -1.38 4.26 12.86
N PRO A 280 -0.19 3.76 13.28
CA PRO A 280 -0.07 2.43 13.85
C PRO A 280 -1.01 2.29 15.06
N LEU A 281 -1.61 1.13 15.22
CA LEU A 281 -2.30 0.80 16.46
C LEU A 281 -1.24 0.76 17.58
N ILE A 282 -1.32 1.72 18.49
CA ILE A 282 -0.48 1.69 19.70
C ILE A 282 -1.06 0.59 20.57
N SER A 283 -0.40 -0.57 20.60
CA SER A 283 -0.69 -1.59 21.59
C SER A 283 -0.28 -1.05 22.95
N LEU A 284 -1.26 -0.69 23.78
CA LEU A 284 -1.04 -0.43 25.20
C LEU A 284 -0.79 -1.79 25.87
N THR A 285 0.47 -2.21 25.91
CA THR A 285 0.93 -3.36 26.71
C THR A 285 1.13 -2.98 28.15
#